data_AF-A0A662MIM7-F1
#
_entry.id   AF-A0A662MIM7-F1
#
_cell.length_a   1.000
_cell.length_b   1.000
_cell.length_c   1.000
_cell.angle_alpha   90.00
_cell.angle_beta   90.00
_cell.angle_gamma   90.00
#
_symmetry.space_group_name_H-M   'P 1'
#
loop_
_entity.id
_entity.type
_entity.pdbx_description
1 polymer ?
#
loop_
_entity_poly.entity_id
_entity_poly.type
_entity_poly.pdbx_seq_one_letter_code
_entity_poly.pdbx_strand_id
1 'polypeptide(L)'
;MSARWIDIGEESTYGTAPDDMDKSLAYIDLDFTPDQGRLIDLESAYVMKPVSILGPFVGTGRVVQYARPHAIGYFLKWALGSVTTTQVGSSEMYQHEYTLDLSSIKSFTVQDNRELSNKALQYLGCLIKTLTLEAPARERVTLEAEIQYRWEKEVDKSSMLTLDSIRPFVFHDASITSSGGLTVSNIEAFRFQIAHSRPDDIHEAGSRKLPEIYFESSEWTLEFDLKWKSWTARKNFWAAESSGTEPQDEEKTFDVTITLTGAPTGVTDKPNYELVISLPKCVVKENPASVSRRDRLTQRLVLEVLDDDNNKITLYNKDSAY
;
A
#
# COMPACT_ATOMS: atom_id res chain seq x y z
N MET A 1 -17.52 25.51 -0.98
CA MET A 1 -16.65 24.57 -0.24
C MET A 1 -15.38 24.47 -1.05
N SER A 2 -14.26 25.02 -0.57
CA SER A 2 -13.00 24.79 -1.27
C SER A 2 -12.58 23.34 -1.00
N ALA A 3 -12.14 22.65 -2.05
CA ALA A 3 -11.75 21.26 -1.96
C ALA A 3 -10.55 21.13 -1.02
N ARG A 4 -10.44 20.03 -0.30
CA ARG A 4 -9.20 19.65 0.40
C ARG A 4 -8.47 18.65 -0.48
N TRP A 5 -7.18 18.89 -0.72
CA TRP A 5 -6.34 18.04 -1.55
C TRP A 5 -4.92 18.01 -1.02
N ILE A 6 -4.19 16.98 -1.44
CA ILE A 6 -2.74 16.91 -1.31
C ILE A 6 -2.14 16.96 -2.70
N ASP A 7 -0.95 17.52 -2.82
CA ASP A 7 -0.11 17.33 -4.01
C ASP A 7 1.01 16.36 -3.70
N ILE A 8 1.37 15.56 -4.68
CA ILE A 8 2.45 14.59 -4.61
C ILE A 8 3.44 14.84 -5.73
N GLY A 9 4.72 14.64 -5.47
CA GLY A 9 5.77 14.79 -6.48
C GLY A 9 6.98 13.91 -6.17
N GLU A 10 7.51 13.21 -7.17
CA GLU A 10 8.72 12.41 -7.04
C GLU A 10 9.96 13.29 -6.82
N GLU A 11 10.82 12.90 -5.88
CA GLU A 11 12.07 13.60 -5.64
C GLU A 11 13.20 13.03 -6.50
N SER A 12 13.94 13.90 -7.18
CA SER A 12 15.18 13.51 -7.85
C SER A 12 16.34 13.32 -6.86
N THR A 13 16.28 14.02 -5.72
CA THR A 13 17.26 13.97 -4.63
C THR A 13 16.53 13.88 -3.30
N TYR A 14 16.90 12.90 -2.47
CA TYR A 14 16.23 12.63 -1.20
C TYR A 14 16.11 13.86 -0.29
N GLY A 15 14.87 14.22 0.07
CA GLY A 15 14.54 15.36 0.92
C GLY A 15 14.57 16.72 0.21
N THR A 16 14.62 16.74 -1.12
CA THR A 16 14.50 17.95 -1.93
C THR A 16 13.21 17.87 -2.75
N ALA A 17 12.27 18.78 -2.47
CA ALA A 17 11.03 18.86 -3.23
C ALA A 17 11.31 19.13 -4.71
N PRO A 18 10.54 18.50 -5.63
CA PRO A 18 10.58 18.86 -7.03
C PRO A 18 10.02 20.28 -7.25
N ASP A 19 10.43 20.90 -8.36
CA ASP A 19 9.97 22.24 -8.75
C ASP A 19 8.47 22.23 -9.07
N ASP A 20 7.99 21.16 -9.71
CA ASP A 20 6.58 20.92 -10.04
C ASP A 20 6.09 19.64 -9.36
N MET A 21 4.85 19.66 -8.87
CA MET A 21 4.19 18.46 -8.32
C MET A 21 3.58 17.63 -9.46
N ASP A 22 3.61 16.30 -9.34
CA ASP A 22 3.13 15.38 -10.37
C ASP A 22 1.59 15.30 -10.41
N LYS A 23 0.94 15.30 -9.23
CA LYS A 23 -0.50 15.08 -9.14
C LYS A 23 -1.14 15.71 -7.90
N SER A 24 -2.35 16.23 -8.07
CA SER A 24 -3.26 16.54 -6.96
C SER A 24 -4.20 15.38 -6.69
N LEU A 25 -4.30 14.98 -5.43
CA LEU A 25 -5.13 13.86 -4.98
C LEU A 25 -6.14 14.31 -3.92
N ALA A 26 -7.33 13.71 -4.00
CA ALA A 26 -8.33 13.80 -2.96
C ALA A 26 -8.14 12.65 -1.97
N TYR A 27 -8.08 12.99 -0.68
CA TYR A 27 -7.92 12.05 0.42
C TYR A 27 -9.22 11.95 1.26
N ILE A 28 -9.36 10.84 1.97
CA ILE A 28 -10.42 10.60 2.96
C ILE A 28 -9.93 11.05 4.33
N ASP A 29 -8.75 10.57 4.71
CA ASP A 29 -8.07 10.90 5.95
C ASP A 29 -6.60 11.23 5.68
N LEU A 30 -6.07 12.17 6.45
CA LEU A 30 -4.70 12.65 6.34
C LEU A 30 -4.21 13.00 7.74
N ASP A 31 -3.22 12.25 8.19
CA ASP A 31 -2.57 12.50 9.47
C ASP A 31 -1.06 12.54 9.25
N PHE A 32 -0.41 13.59 9.73
CA PHE A 32 1.03 13.72 9.74
C PHE A 32 1.42 14.28 11.09
N THR A 33 2.21 13.50 11.82
CA THR A 33 2.66 13.82 13.16
C THR A 33 4.19 13.85 13.17
N PRO A 34 4.79 15.03 13.41
CA PRO A 34 6.22 15.13 13.62
C PRO A 34 6.57 14.56 15.00
N ASP A 35 7.56 13.67 15.05
CA ASP A 35 8.20 13.28 16.30
C ASP A 35 9.57 13.93 16.41
N GLN A 36 9.76 14.66 17.51
CA GLN A 36 11.02 15.22 17.90
C GLN A 36 11.45 14.58 19.21
N GLY A 37 12.23 13.49 19.08
CA GLY A 37 12.82 12.83 20.23
C GLY A 37 13.55 13.84 21.12
N ARG A 38 13.46 13.68 22.44
CA ARG A 38 14.18 14.50 23.41
C ARG A 38 15.18 13.62 24.15
N LEU A 39 16.44 14.00 24.11
CA LEU A 39 17.48 13.37 24.91
C LEU A 39 17.51 14.05 26.28
N ILE A 40 17.50 13.23 27.33
CA ILE A 40 17.52 13.68 28.72
C ILE A 40 18.88 13.28 29.30
N ASP A 41 19.62 14.25 29.79
CA ASP A 41 21.00 14.06 30.29
C ASP A 41 21.04 13.40 31.67
N LEU A 42 19.97 13.56 32.47
CA LEU A 42 19.88 12.99 33.82
C LEU A 42 18.47 12.47 34.11
N GLU A 43 18.35 11.16 34.34
CA GLU A 43 17.14 10.54 34.88
C GLU A 43 17.33 10.28 36.38
N SER A 44 16.64 11.05 37.23
CA SER A 44 16.62 10.86 38.68
C SER A 44 15.19 10.89 39.20
N ALA A 45 14.88 10.03 40.17
CA ALA A 45 13.61 10.10 40.87
C ALA A 45 13.51 11.39 41.71
N TYR A 46 12.31 11.99 41.76
CA TYR A 46 11.96 13.14 42.61
C TYR A 46 12.72 14.46 42.34
N VAL A 47 13.39 14.60 41.20
CA VAL A 47 14.06 15.85 40.77
C VAL A 47 13.58 16.27 39.38
N MET A 48 13.36 17.56 39.18
CA MET A 48 13.01 18.11 37.86
C MET A 48 14.19 17.96 36.89
N LYS A 49 13.90 17.54 35.65
CA LYS A 49 14.91 17.34 34.61
C LYS A 49 15.63 18.68 34.34
N PRO A 50 16.96 18.79 34.55
CA PRO A 50 17.67 20.07 34.45
C PRO A 50 17.88 20.52 33.00
N VAL A 51 17.99 19.57 32.06
CA VAL A 51 18.25 19.84 30.65
C VAL A 51 17.46 18.86 29.78
N SER A 52 16.93 19.35 28.67
CA SER A 52 16.34 18.56 27.59
C SER A 52 16.98 18.98 26.27
N ILE A 53 17.68 18.04 25.63
CA ILE A 53 18.37 18.26 24.37
C ILE A 53 17.49 17.75 23.23
N LEU A 54 17.54 18.43 22.09
CA LEU A 54 16.81 18.00 20.90
C LEU A 54 17.48 16.76 20.30
N GLY A 55 16.74 15.64 20.26
CA GLY A 55 17.13 14.39 19.63
C GLY A 55 16.79 14.36 18.13
N PRO A 56 16.80 13.18 17.49
CA PRO A 56 16.48 13.04 16.07
C PRO A 56 15.06 13.52 15.76
N PHE A 57 14.84 13.94 14.52
CA PHE A 57 13.52 14.24 13.98
C PHE A 57 13.11 13.11 13.04
N VAL A 58 11.96 12.53 13.31
CA VAL A 58 11.34 11.53 12.44
C VAL A 58 9.87 11.88 12.31
N GLY A 59 9.43 12.11 11.07
CA GLY A 59 8.04 12.34 10.78
C GLY A 59 7.34 11.02 10.46
N THR A 60 6.15 10.81 11.01
CA THR A 60 5.27 9.71 10.61
C THR A 60 3.93 10.26 10.17
N GLY A 61 3.30 9.61 9.21
CA GLY A 61 1.99 10.00 8.75
C GLY A 61 1.27 8.88 8.05
N ARG A 62 0.04 9.18 7.67
CA ARG A 62 -0.87 8.27 7.00
C ARG A 62 -1.72 9.04 6.01
N VAL A 63 -1.84 8.48 4.83
CA VAL A 63 -2.76 8.92 3.77
C VAL A 63 -3.76 7.82 3.52
N VAL A 64 -5.05 8.11 3.68
CA VAL A 64 -6.14 7.19 3.31
C VAL A 64 -6.90 7.78 2.13
N GLN A 65 -7.05 7.01 1.06
CA GLN A 65 -7.84 7.39 -0.11
C GLN A 65 -8.60 6.21 -0.70
N TYR A 66 -9.49 6.49 -1.65
CA TYR A 66 -10.05 5.42 -2.48
C TYR A 66 -9.06 5.01 -3.55
N ALA A 67 -8.96 3.71 -3.81
CA ALA A 67 -8.15 3.15 -4.89
C ALA A 67 -8.74 3.53 -6.25
N ARG A 68 -8.29 4.66 -6.80
CA ARG A 68 -8.67 5.13 -8.13
C ARG A 68 -7.62 4.75 -9.18
N PRO A 69 -8.03 4.43 -10.43
CA PRO A 69 -7.11 3.98 -11.47
C PRO A 69 -5.94 4.93 -11.77
N HIS A 70 -6.11 6.25 -11.66
CA HIS A 70 -5.02 7.21 -11.93
C HIS A 70 -4.18 7.55 -10.69
N ALA A 71 -4.69 7.28 -9.49
CA ALA A 71 -4.02 7.65 -8.24
C ALA A 71 -3.19 6.50 -7.67
N ILE A 72 -3.67 5.26 -7.79
CA ILE A 72 -3.06 4.09 -7.17
C ILE A 72 -1.65 3.80 -7.71
N GLY A 73 -1.39 4.10 -8.99
CA GLY A 73 -0.11 3.83 -9.64
C GLY A 73 1.09 4.53 -8.98
N TYR A 74 0.89 5.76 -8.48
CA TYR A 74 1.94 6.50 -7.77
C TYR A 74 2.33 5.83 -6.44
N PHE A 75 1.35 5.38 -5.65
CA PHE A 75 1.63 4.68 -4.39
C PHE A 75 2.22 3.29 -4.62
N LEU A 76 1.79 2.58 -5.67
CA LEU A 76 2.40 1.31 -6.05
C LEU A 76 3.86 1.49 -6.47
N LYS A 77 4.16 2.55 -7.24
CA LYS A 77 5.54 2.90 -7.60
C LYS A 77 6.40 3.14 -6.36
N TRP A 78 5.94 3.95 -5.42
CA TRP A 78 6.71 4.27 -4.20
C TRP A 78 6.76 3.14 -3.18
N ALA A 79 5.86 2.15 -3.28
CA ALA A 79 5.90 0.95 -2.46
C ALA A 79 6.75 -0.17 -3.07
N LEU A 80 6.83 -0.28 -4.40
CA LEU A 80 7.48 -1.41 -5.07
C LEU A 80 8.81 -1.06 -5.75
N GLY A 81 9.01 0.19 -6.14
CA GLY A 81 10.28 0.70 -6.70
C GLY A 81 10.46 0.48 -8.19
N SER A 82 9.98 -0.63 -8.75
CA SER A 82 10.09 -0.93 -10.19
C SER A 82 8.74 -0.82 -10.88
N VAL A 83 8.70 -0.09 -12.00
CA VAL A 83 7.53 -0.01 -12.89
C VAL A 83 7.96 -0.13 -14.35
N THR A 84 7.40 -1.11 -15.06
CA THR A 84 7.56 -1.26 -16.51
C THR A 84 6.27 -0.89 -17.20
N THR A 85 6.32 0.11 -18.08
CA THR A 85 5.14 0.58 -18.81
C THR A 85 5.21 0.12 -20.26
N THR A 86 4.14 -0.50 -20.74
CA THR A 86 4.00 -0.92 -22.14
C THR A 86 2.66 -0.47 -22.70
N GLN A 87 2.65 0.01 -23.94
CA GLN A 87 1.41 0.37 -24.61
C GLN A 87 0.65 -0.90 -25.02
N VAL A 88 -0.65 -0.93 -24.77
CA VAL A 88 -1.51 -2.05 -25.17
C VAL A 88 -1.91 -1.86 -26.62
N GLY A 89 -1.26 -2.62 -27.52
CA GLY A 89 -1.49 -2.52 -28.95
C GLY A 89 -1.14 -1.13 -29.49
N SER A 90 -2.06 -0.52 -30.24
CA SER A 90 -1.94 0.86 -30.75
C SER A 90 -2.92 1.82 -30.06
N SER A 91 -3.41 1.46 -28.88
CA SER A 91 -4.47 2.20 -28.18
C SER A 91 -3.93 3.23 -27.18
N GLU A 92 -4.79 4.11 -26.66
CA GLU A 92 -4.45 5.04 -25.56
C GLU A 92 -4.37 4.34 -24.19
N MET A 93 -4.30 3.01 -24.15
CA MET A 93 -4.19 2.24 -22.91
C MET A 93 -2.76 1.75 -22.70
N TYR A 94 -2.32 1.83 -21.45
CA TYR A 94 -1.01 1.38 -21.00
C TYR A 94 -1.17 0.30 -19.93
N GLN A 95 -0.25 -0.66 -19.97
CA GLN A 95 -0.04 -1.68 -18.96
C GLN A 95 1.19 -1.30 -18.14
N HIS A 96 0.99 -1.08 -16.85
CA HIS A 96 2.07 -0.85 -15.89
C HIS A 96 2.25 -2.09 -15.04
N GLU A 97 3.42 -2.71 -15.12
CA GLU A 97 3.80 -3.84 -14.28
C GLU A 97 4.72 -3.35 -13.16
N TYR A 98 4.27 -3.53 -11.92
CA TYR A 98 5.03 -3.22 -10.72
C TYR A 98 5.60 -4.49 -10.12
N THR A 99 6.91 -4.49 -9.88
CA THR A 99 7.66 -5.57 -9.24
C THR A 99 8.46 -5.00 -8.08
N LEU A 100 8.79 -5.84 -7.09
CA LEU A 100 9.58 -5.41 -5.96
C LEU A 100 11.05 -5.20 -6.38
N ASP A 101 11.54 -3.98 -6.20
CA ASP A 101 12.96 -3.64 -6.23
C ASP A 101 13.22 -2.60 -5.13
N LEU A 102 13.69 -3.08 -3.97
CA LEU A 102 13.97 -2.23 -2.81
C LEU A 102 15.07 -1.19 -3.09
N SER A 103 15.95 -1.44 -4.06
CA SER A 103 17.06 -0.54 -4.38
C SER A 103 16.65 0.64 -5.27
N SER A 104 15.53 0.51 -5.96
CA SER A 104 15.02 1.53 -6.89
C SER A 104 13.88 2.38 -6.32
N ILE A 105 13.44 2.12 -5.07
CA ILE A 105 12.41 2.92 -4.40
C ILE A 105 12.91 4.35 -4.24
N LYS A 106 12.20 5.29 -4.86
CA LYS A 106 12.45 6.72 -4.74
C LYS A 106 11.61 7.35 -3.64
N SER A 107 12.12 8.42 -3.06
CA SER A 107 11.33 9.28 -2.19
C SER A 107 10.42 10.20 -2.98
N PHE A 108 9.39 10.68 -2.30
CA PHE A 108 8.46 11.66 -2.83
C PHE A 108 8.23 12.76 -1.80
N THR A 109 7.64 13.85 -2.27
CA THR A 109 7.17 14.95 -1.46
C THR A 109 5.65 14.92 -1.40
N VAL A 110 5.08 15.20 -0.23
CA VAL A 110 3.65 15.43 -0.06
C VAL A 110 3.44 16.87 0.37
N GLN A 111 2.64 17.63 -0.36
CA GLN A 111 2.21 18.96 0.03
C GLN A 111 0.75 18.93 0.45
N ASP A 112 0.52 19.31 1.70
CA ASP A 112 -0.79 19.41 2.30
C ASP A 112 -1.33 20.84 2.15
N ASN A 113 -2.34 20.96 1.29
CA ASN A 113 -2.98 22.23 0.94
C ASN A 113 -4.28 22.49 1.71
N ARG A 114 -4.44 21.88 2.91
CA ARG A 114 -5.49 22.23 3.88
C ARG A 114 -5.57 23.74 4.03
N GLU A 115 -6.79 24.29 4.19
CA GLU A 115 -7.14 25.72 4.09
C GLU A 115 -6.51 26.65 5.18
N LEU A 116 -5.19 26.60 5.38
CA LEU A 116 -4.43 27.58 6.16
C LEU A 116 -3.98 28.74 5.26
N SER A 117 -4.93 29.60 4.86
CA SER A 117 -4.64 30.82 4.08
C SER A 117 -3.83 30.53 2.80
N ASN A 118 -2.73 31.26 2.56
CA ASN A 118 -1.84 31.13 1.41
C ASN A 118 -0.67 30.16 1.64
N LYS A 119 -0.66 29.44 2.76
CA LYS A 119 0.45 28.58 3.17
C LYS A 119 0.02 27.11 3.11
N ALA A 120 0.98 26.25 2.83
CA ALA A 120 0.85 24.81 2.83
C ALA A 120 2.03 24.20 3.59
N LEU A 121 1.82 23.01 4.14
CA LEU A 121 2.89 22.23 4.74
C LEU A 121 3.40 21.22 3.72
N GLN A 122 4.70 21.20 3.49
CA GLN A 122 5.35 20.28 2.58
C GLN A 122 6.22 19.30 3.37
N TYR A 123 5.90 18.02 3.28
CA TYR A 123 6.62 16.90 3.86
C TYR A 123 7.60 16.36 2.81
N LEU A 124 8.88 16.35 3.17
CA LEU A 124 10.02 16.04 2.29
C LEU A 124 10.59 14.67 2.63
N GLY A 125 11.10 13.97 1.62
CA GLY A 125 11.73 12.66 1.80
C GLY A 125 10.75 11.61 2.32
N CYS A 126 9.52 11.65 1.83
CA CYS A 126 8.48 10.69 2.17
C CYS A 126 8.79 9.32 1.57
N LEU A 127 8.50 8.28 2.35
CA LEU A 127 8.64 6.88 1.99
C LEU A 127 7.44 6.11 2.53
N ILE A 128 6.96 5.13 1.78
CA ILE A 128 5.87 4.26 2.24
C ILE A 128 6.48 3.13 3.07
N LYS A 129 6.10 3.06 4.35
CA LYS A 129 6.45 1.94 5.24
C LYS A 129 5.49 0.78 5.04
N THR A 130 4.20 1.07 4.98
CA THR A 130 3.15 0.07 4.81
C THR A 130 2.16 0.58 3.77
N LEU A 131 1.86 -0.25 2.78
CA LEU A 131 0.76 -0.04 1.84
C LEU A 131 -0.31 -1.10 2.06
N THR A 132 -1.52 -0.68 2.40
CA THR A 132 -2.66 -1.56 2.58
C THR A 132 -3.74 -1.25 1.54
N LEU A 133 -4.16 -2.29 0.83
CA LEU A 133 -5.33 -2.31 -0.05
C LEU A 133 -6.43 -3.12 0.62
N GLU A 134 -7.53 -2.49 0.96
CA GLU A 134 -8.66 -3.14 1.61
C GLU A 134 -9.91 -3.03 0.74
N ALA A 135 -10.60 -4.15 0.58
CA ALA A 135 -11.88 -4.21 -0.11
C ALA A 135 -12.93 -4.81 0.83
N PRO A 136 -13.66 -3.96 1.58
CA PRO A 136 -14.73 -4.43 2.44
C PRO A 136 -15.90 -4.98 1.61
N ALA A 137 -16.71 -5.81 2.24
CA ALA A 137 -17.89 -6.39 1.62
C ALA A 137 -18.83 -5.29 1.08
N ARG A 138 -19.00 -5.27 -0.25
CA ARG A 138 -19.88 -4.33 -0.98
C ARG A 138 -19.44 -2.86 -0.93
N GLU A 139 -18.20 -2.57 -0.56
CA GLU A 139 -17.68 -1.21 -0.50
C GLU A 139 -16.63 -0.95 -1.59
N ARG A 140 -16.23 0.33 -1.70
CA ARG A 140 -15.12 0.78 -2.54
C ARG A 140 -13.81 0.30 -1.93
N VAL A 141 -12.86 -0.02 -2.78
CA VAL A 141 -11.51 -0.39 -2.35
C VAL A 141 -10.82 0.86 -1.81
N THR A 142 -10.28 0.76 -0.60
CA THR A 142 -9.49 1.79 0.07
C THR A 142 -8.01 1.46 -0.04
N LEU A 143 -7.22 2.52 -0.11
CA LEU A 143 -5.77 2.49 -0.07
C LEU A 143 -5.33 3.29 1.16
N GLU A 144 -4.57 2.65 2.03
CA GLU A 144 -3.93 3.27 3.19
C GLU A 144 -2.41 3.16 3.03
N ALA A 145 -1.74 4.30 2.96
CA ALA A 145 -0.29 4.39 2.91
C ALA A 145 0.22 5.00 4.22
N GLU A 146 0.95 4.22 5.00
CA GLU A 146 1.72 4.70 6.14
C GLU A 146 3.05 5.25 5.63
N ILE A 147 3.31 6.51 5.92
CA ILE A 147 4.42 7.28 5.38
C ILE A 147 5.37 7.66 6.51
N GLN A 148 6.68 7.51 6.27
CA GLN A 148 7.73 8.12 7.08
C GLN A 148 8.36 9.25 6.27
N TYR A 149 8.61 10.41 6.89
CA TYR A 149 9.19 11.57 6.22
C TYR A 149 10.39 12.14 6.98
N ARG A 150 11.28 12.79 6.22
CA ARG A 150 12.55 13.32 6.72
C ARG A 150 12.40 14.63 7.46
N TRP A 151 11.57 15.52 6.92
CA TRP A 151 11.43 16.90 7.39
C TRP A 151 10.15 17.53 6.85
N GLU A 152 9.65 18.57 7.52
CA GLU A 152 8.52 19.38 7.07
C GLU A 152 8.92 20.85 6.93
N LYS A 153 8.42 21.53 5.91
CA LYS A 153 8.63 22.97 5.71
C LYS A 153 7.33 23.66 5.31
N GLU A 154 7.21 24.92 5.68
CA GLU A 154 6.14 25.79 5.20
C GLU A 154 6.47 26.31 3.81
N VAL A 155 5.51 26.22 2.89
CA VAL A 155 5.61 26.73 1.52
C VAL A 155 4.37 27.54 1.17
N ASP A 156 4.44 28.28 0.07
CA ASP A 156 3.24 28.90 -0.51
C ASP A 156 2.36 27.83 -1.15
N LYS A 157 1.05 28.01 -1.03
CA LYS A 157 0.05 27.10 -1.57
C LYS A 157 0.17 27.01 -3.10
N SER A 158 0.24 25.79 -3.60
CA SER A 158 0.25 25.47 -5.03
C SER A 158 -1.14 25.64 -5.66
N SER A 159 -1.16 25.77 -6.98
CA SER A 159 -2.41 25.67 -7.74
C SER A 159 -2.84 24.21 -7.83
N MET A 160 -4.10 23.92 -7.53
CA MET A 160 -4.65 22.57 -7.61
C MET A 160 -4.63 22.06 -9.05
N LEU A 161 -4.01 20.92 -9.30
CA LEU A 161 -4.10 20.17 -10.55
C LEU A 161 -5.45 19.45 -10.65
N THR A 162 -5.76 18.90 -11.82
CA THR A 162 -7.02 18.19 -12.05
C THR A 162 -7.15 16.97 -11.13
N LEU A 163 -8.09 17.03 -10.19
CA LEU A 163 -8.45 15.91 -9.33
C LEU A 163 -9.09 14.79 -10.16
N ASP A 164 -8.73 13.55 -9.83
CA ASP A 164 -9.33 12.39 -10.49
C ASP A 164 -10.82 12.26 -10.14
N SER A 165 -11.64 12.11 -11.19
CA SER A 165 -13.09 11.94 -11.10
C SER A 165 -13.55 10.53 -11.49
N ILE A 166 -12.62 9.65 -11.87
CA ILE A 166 -12.93 8.28 -12.25
C ILE A 166 -13.43 7.50 -11.04
N ARG A 167 -14.40 6.61 -11.29
CA ARG A 167 -14.96 5.71 -10.30
C ARG A 167 -13.83 4.86 -9.69
N PRO A 168 -13.66 4.85 -8.35
CA PRO A 168 -12.73 3.94 -7.70
C PRO A 168 -13.08 2.47 -7.94
N PHE A 169 -12.11 1.57 -7.77
CA PHE A 169 -12.37 0.13 -7.77
C PHE A 169 -13.37 -0.24 -6.66
N VAL A 170 -14.23 -1.22 -6.93
CA VAL A 170 -15.27 -1.66 -5.99
C VAL A 170 -15.24 -3.18 -5.90
N PHE A 171 -15.45 -3.72 -4.69
CA PHE A 171 -15.34 -5.15 -4.45
C PHE A 171 -16.29 -6.02 -5.30
N HIS A 172 -17.48 -5.54 -5.66
CA HIS A 172 -18.42 -6.36 -6.45
C HIS A 172 -17.98 -6.59 -7.90
N ASP A 173 -17.03 -5.77 -8.39
CA ASP A 173 -16.42 -5.91 -9.73
C ASP A 173 -15.10 -6.71 -9.64
N ALA A 174 -14.76 -7.24 -8.46
CA ALA A 174 -13.57 -8.05 -8.23
C ALA A 174 -13.81 -9.52 -8.61
N SER A 175 -12.82 -10.11 -9.27
CA SER A 175 -12.71 -11.54 -9.49
C SER A 175 -11.43 -12.03 -8.84
N ILE A 176 -11.51 -13.12 -8.09
CA ILE A 176 -10.33 -13.72 -7.46
C ILE A 176 -10.26 -15.16 -7.92
N THR A 177 -9.09 -15.59 -8.37
CA THR A 177 -8.83 -16.95 -8.83
C THR A 177 -7.66 -17.51 -8.04
N SER A 178 -7.69 -18.82 -7.81
CA SER A 178 -6.58 -19.54 -7.22
C SER A 178 -6.54 -20.97 -7.75
N SER A 179 -5.37 -21.40 -8.14
CA SER A 179 -5.02 -22.82 -8.29
C SER A 179 -5.01 -23.52 -6.93
N GLY A 180 -5.22 -24.84 -6.89
CA GLY A 180 -5.22 -25.60 -5.63
C GLY A 180 -6.58 -25.78 -4.93
N GLY A 181 -7.70 -25.51 -5.63
CA GLY A 181 -9.03 -25.94 -5.19
C GLY A 181 -9.73 -25.02 -4.17
N LEU A 182 -9.15 -23.85 -3.87
CA LEU A 182 -9.88 -22.73 -3.30
C LEU A 182 -10.85 -22.23 -4.37
N THR A 183 -12.09 -22.68 -4.32
CA THR A 183 -13.14 -22.09 -5.16
C THR A 183 -13.46 -20.74 -4.55
N VAL A 184 -12.82 -19.70 -5.07
CA VAL A 184 -12.80 -18.34 -4.52
C VAL A 184 -14.16 -17.60 -4.64
N SER A 185 -15.23 -18.33 -4.97
CA SER A 185 -16.58 -17.79 -5.15
C SER A 185 -17.26 -17.27 -3.86
N ASN A 186 -16.52 -17.16 -2.75
CA ASN A 186 -17.05 -16.85 -1.40
C ASN A 186 -16.19 -15.92 -0.56
N ILE A 187 -15.29 -15.15 -1.17
CA ILE A 187 -14.64 -14.05 -0.45
C ILE A 187 -15.70 -12.98 -0.18
N GLU A 188 -15.82 -12.56 1.07
CA GLU A 188 -16.67 -11.44 1.48
C GLU A 188 -15.87 -10.14 1.56
N ALA A 189 -14.59 -10.21 1.93
CA ALA A 189 -13.66 -9.08 1.96
C ALA A 189 -12.23 -9.59 1.77
N PHE A 190 -11.35 -8.72 1.25
CA PHE A 190 -9.91 -8.99 1.24
C PHE A 190 -9.11 -7.79 1.72
N ARG A 191 -7.95 -8.07 2.30
CA ARG A 191 -6.95 -7.09 2.65
C ARG A 191 -5.59 -7.56 2.16
N PHE A 192 -4.93 -6.75 1.34
CA PHE A 192 -3.57 -6.99 0.88
C PHE A 192 -2.65 -5.93 1.46
N GLN A 193 -1.54 -6.35 2.05
CA GLN A 193 -0.60 -5.46 2.73
C GLN A 193 0.83 -5.73 2.26
N ILE A 194 1.53 -4.66 1.92
CA ILE A 194 2.97 -4.63 1.65
C ILE A 194 3.61 -3.84 2.80
N ALA A 195 4.49 -4.47 3.56
CA ALA A 195 5.18 -3.83 4.68
C ALA A 195 6.69 -3.92 4.50
N HIS A 196 7.38 -2.79 4.65
CA HIS A 196 8.83 -2.71 4.57
C HIS A 196 9.45 -2.55 5.95
N SER A 197 10.45 -3.37 6.25
CA SER A 197 11.29 -3.21 7.44
C SER A 197 12.41 -2.23 7.17
N ARG A 198 12.78 -1.47 8.20
CA ARG A 198 13.84 -0.48 8.16
C ARG A 198 14.60 -0.48 9.49
N PRO A 199 15.93 -0.26 9.49
CA PRO A 199 16.66 -0.14 10.73
C PRO A 199 16.33 1.20 11.41
N ASP A 200 16.10 1.16 12.73
CA ASP A 200 15.79 2.36 13.52
C ASP A 200 17.02 3.27 13.74
N ASP A 201 18.24 2.74 13.60
CA ASP A 201 19.50 3.40 14.01
C ASP A 201 20.36 3.90 12.84
N ILE A 202 19.76 4.68 11.95
CA ILE A 202 20.39 5.20 10.72
C ILE A 202 20.72 6.70 10.80
N HIS A 203 20.80 7.26 12.01
CA HIS A 203 21.10 8.68 12.17
C HIS A 203 22.62 8.91 12.13
N GLU A 204 23.05 9.82 11.27
CA GLU A 204 24.47 10.16 11.12
C GLU A 204 24.88 11.36 11.98
N ALA A 205 26.16 11.38 12.38
CA ALA A 205 26.75 12.49 13.11
C ALA A 205 26.68 13.81 12.32
N GLY A 206 26.13 14.86 12.93
CA GLY A 206 26.04 16.20 12.33
C GLY A 206 24.68 16.55 11.70
N SER A 207 23.75 15.59 11.61
CA SER A 207 22.38 15.83 11.17
C SER A 207 21.39 15.22 12.17
N ARG A 208 20.28 15.92 12.41
CA ARG A 208 19.12 15.39 13.17
C ARG A 208 18.06 14.77 12.26
N LYS A 209 18.29 14.83 10.95
CA LYS A 209 17.39 14.32 9.90
C LYS A 209 17.92 12.99 9.39
N LEU A 210 17.01 12.13 8.93
CA LEU A 210 17.36 10.91 8.20
C LEU A 210 18.29 11.24 7.02
N PRO A 211 19.43 10.55 6.86
CA PRO A 211 20.42 10.87 5.83
C PRO A 211 19.99 10.37 4.44
N GLU A 212 19.42 9.17 4.37
CA GLU A 212 19.08 8.48 3.12
C GLU A 212 17.94 7.46 3.30
N ILE A 213 17.68 6.65 2.28
CA ILE A 213 16.62 5.63 2.23
C ILE A 213 17.27 4.26 2.39
N TYR A 214 16.81 3.47 3.37
CA TYR A 214 17.25 2.10 3.55
C TYR A 214 16.04 1.21 3.85
N PHE A 215 16.05 0.01 3.25
CA PHE A 215 15.09 -1.06 3.51
C PHE A 215 15.86 -2.35 3.81
N GLU A 216 15.38 -3.13 4.77
CA GLU A 216 15.99 -4.42 5.15
C GLU A 216 15.25 -5.59 4.50
N SER A 217 13.93 -5.57 4.58
CA SER A 217 13.06 -6.63 4.08
C SER A 217 11.71 -6.06 3.67
N SER A 218 10.98 -6.84 2.87
CA SER A 218 9.61 -6.57 2.48
C SER A 218 8.78 -7.82 2.77
N GLU A 219 7.64 -7.65 3.43
CA GLU A 219 6.70 -8.71 3.76
C GLU A 219 5.35 -8.41 3.10
N TRP A 220 4.82 -9.40 2.38
CA TRP A 220 3.55 -9.28 1.68
C TRP A 220 2.54 -10.24 2.32
N THR A 221 1.46 -9.68 2.84
CA THR A 221 0.41 -10.44 3.53
C THR A 221 -0.91 -10.26 2.81
N LEU A 222 -1.64 -11.35 2.65
CA LEU A 222 -2.96 -11.35 2.03
C LEU A 222 -3.98 -12.02 2.94
N GLU A 223 -5.04 -11.31 3.27
CA GLU A 223 -6.09 -11.78 4.15
C GLU A 223 -7.42 -11.86 3.42
N PHE A 224 -8.17 -12.93 3.70
CA PHE A 224 -9.50 -13.16 3.17
C PHE A 224 -10.50 -13.50 4.26
N ASP A 225 -11.68 -12.91 4.18
CA ASP A 225 -12.87 -13.37 4.89
C ASP A 225 -13.67 -14.31 4.00
N LEU A 226 -13.68 -15.60 4.33
CA LEU A 226 -14.28 -16.65 3.53
C LEU A 226 -15.60 -17.14 4.15
N LYS A 227 -16.63 -17.25 3.31
CA LYS A 227 -17.83 -18.01 3.65
C LYS A 227 -17.68 -19.49 3.27
N TRP A 228 -17.95 -20.37 4.23
CA TRP A 228 -17.85 -21.81 4.01
C TRP A 228 -18.90 -22.33 3.01
N LYS A 229 -18.43 -22.84 1.87
CA LYS A 229 -19.22 -23.69 0.96
C LYS A 229 -18.63 -25.10 0.79
N SER A 230 -17.35 -25.29 1.13
CA SER A 230 -16.64 -26.57 1.01
C SER A 230 -15.55 -26.68 2.07
N TRP A 231 -15.27 -27.91 2.50
CA TRP A 231 -14.14 -28.25 3.37
C TRP A 231 -12.79 -28.24 2.65
N THR A 232 -12.77 -28.10 1.31
CA THR A 232 -11.53 -28.11 0.51
C THR A 232 -10.53 -27.05 0.96
N ALA A 233 -10.99 -25.81 1.19
CA ALA A 233 -10.12 -24.71 1.64
C ALA A 233 -9.47 -24.99 3.01
N ARG A 234 -10.18 -25.70 3.89
CA ARG A 234 -9.63 -26.11 5.19
C ARG A 234 -8.63 -27.26 5.08
N LYS A 235 -8.81 -28.19 4.14
CA LYS A 235 -7.82 -29.24 3.88
C LYS A 235 -6.48 -28.68 3.39
N ASN A 236 -6.52 -27.57 2.63
CA ASN A 236 -5.31 -26.88 2.19
C ASN A 236 -4.49 -26.30 3.36
N PHE A 237 -5.12 -25.91 4.48
CA PHE A 237 -4.38 -25.50 5.69
C PHE A 237 -3.56 -26.64 6.30
N TRP A 238 -4.01 -27.89 6.17
CA TRP A 238 -3.25 -29.06 6.61
C TRP A 238 -2.28 -29.59 5.55
N ALA A 239 -2.10 -28.87 4.43
CA ALA A 239 -1.35 -29.32 3.25
C ALA A 239 -1.78 -30.69 2.69
N ALA A 240 -3.03 -31.10 2.94
CA ALA A 240 -3.49 -32.45 2.61
C ALA A 240 -3.79 -32.63 1.11
N GLU A 241 -3.05 -33.51 0.42
CA GLU A 241 -3.39 -33.99 -0.93
C GLU A 241 -4.69 -34.80 -0.90
N SER A 242 -5.78 -34.19 -1.33
CA SER A 242 -7.08 -34.77 -1.74
C SER A 242 -7.86 -35.65 -0.72
N SER A 243 -7.22 -36.32 0.24
CA SER A 243 -7.83 -37.24 1.20
C SER A 243 -7.44 -37.02 2.67
N GLY A 244 -6.37 -36.25 2.96
CA GLY A 244 -5.78 -36.17 4.30
C GLY A 244 -6.66 -35.50 5.38
N THR A 245 -6.82 -36.21 6.48
CA THR A 245 -7.41 -35.76 7.75
C THR A 245 -6.36 -35.32 8.77
N GLU A 246 -5.08 -35.29 8.37
CA GLU A 246 -3.92 -35.12 9.26
C GLU A 246 -2.94 -34.07 8.70
N PRO A 247 -2.20 -33.34 9.56
CA PRO A 247 -1.13 -32.44 9.13
C PRO A 247 -0.06 -33.17 8.33
N GLN A 248 0.48 -32.54 7.29
CA GLN A 248 1.62 -33.05 6.51
C GLN A 248 2.90 -32.29 6.88
N ASP A 249 4.05 -32.93 6.67
CA ASP A 249 5.38 -32.35 6.93
C ASP A 249 5.86 -31.41 5.80
N GLU A 250 5.21 -31.45 4.62
CA GLU A 250 5.53 -30.62 3.47
C GLU A 250 4.54 -29.46 3.31
N GLU A 251 5.07 -28.25 3.11
CA GLU A 251 4.27 -27.04 2.92
C GLU A 251 3.74 -26.96 1.49
N LYS A 252 2.43 -26.75 1.35
CA LYS A 252 1.78 -26.63 0.04
C LYS A 252 1.62 -25.17 -0.35
N THR A 253 2.25 -24.79 -1.46
CA THR A 253 2.08 -23.47 -2.08
C THR A 253 0.90 -23.47 -3.05
N PHE A 254 0.28 -22.31 -3.25
CA PHE A 254 -0.71 -22.11 -4.30
C PHE A 254 -0.66 -20.68 -4.85
N ASP A 255 -1.12 -20.51 -6.09
CA ASP A 255 -1.24 -19.19 -6.71
C ASP A 255 -2.56 -18.51 -6.35
N VAL A 256 -2.50 -17.19 -6.22
CA VAL A 256 -3.65 -16.30 -6.04
C VAL A 256 -3.54 -15.17 -7.04
N THR A 257 -4.62 -14.92 -7.78
CA THR A 257 -4.75 -13.74 -8.64
C THR A 257 -6.02 -12.98 -8.26
N ILE A 258 -5.87 -11.70 -7.93
CA ILE A 258 -6.98 -10.78 -7.64
C ILE A 258 -7.08 -9.79 -8.79
N THR A 259 -8.21 -9.76 -9.46
CA THR A 259 -8.52 -8.82 -10.54
C THR A 259 -9.63 -7.88 -10.10
N LEU A 260 -9.33 -6.58 -10.00
CA LEU A 260 -10.31 -5.52 -9.76
C LEU A 260 -10.64 -4.83 -11.08
N THR A 261 -11.91 -4.90 -11.49
CA THR A 261 -12.38 -4.21 -12.71
C THR A 261 -12.95 -2.85 -12.36
N GLY A 262 -12.53 -1.82 -13.07
CA GLY A 262 -12.95 -0.42 -12.91
C GLY A 262 -13.95 0.03 -13.97
N ALA A 263 -14.08 1.34 -14.13
CA ALA A 263 -14.98 1.94 -15.12
C ALA A 263 -14.58 1.61 -16.57
N PRO A 264 -15.53 1.69 -17.52
CA PRO A 264 -15.22 1.58 -18.94
C PRO A 264 -14.29 2.69 -19.43
N THR A 265 -13.33 2.33 -20.29
CA THR A 265 -12.31 3.23 -20.85
C THR A 265 -12.70 3.80 -22.22
N GLY A 266 -13.65 3.15 -22.89
CA GLY A 266 -14.03 3.44 -24.28
C GLY A 266 -13.07 2.89 -25.33
N VAL A 267 -12.11 2.03 -24.93
CA VAL A 267 -11.10 1.42 -25.81
C VAL A 267 -11.40 -0.05 -26.06
N THR A 268 -11.34 -0.51 -27.31
CA THR A 268 -11.73 -1.89 -27.68
C THR A 268 -10.80 -2.95 -27.11
N ASP A 269 -9.48 -2.73 -27.17
CA ASP A 269 -8.47 -3.73 -26.77
C ASP A 269 -8.46 -4.02 -25.26
N LYS A 270 -8.84 -3.01 -24.46
CA LYS A 270 -8.99 -3.11 -23.01
C LYS A 270 -10.17 -2.23 -22.55
N PRO A 271 -11.39 -2.79 -22.45
CA PRO A 271 -12.62 -2.00 -22.30
C PRO A 271 -12.78 -1.33 -20.94
N ASN A 272 -12.04 -1.76 -19.91
CA ASN A 272 -12.14 -1.25 -18.55
C ASN A 272 -10.75 -0.96 -17.97
N TYR A 273 -10.69 -0.06 -17.00
CA TYR A 273 -9.54 0.03 -16.09
C TYR A 273 -9.46 -1.26 -15.27
N GLU A 274 -8.25 -1.75 -14.99
CA GLU A 274 -8.08 -3.01 -14.28
C GLU A 274 -6.84 -2.98 -13.39
N LEU A 275 -6.95 -3.50 -12.18
CA LEU A 275 -5.82 -3.77 -11.29
C LEU A 275 -5.74 -5.28 -11.05
N VAL A 276 -4.61 -5.90 -11.38
CA VAL A 276 -4.37 -7.33 -11.21
C VAL A 276 -3.23 -7.53 -10.24
N ILE A 277 -3.47 -8.21 -9.12
CA ILE A 277 -2.44 -8.64 -8.17
C ILE A 277 -2.20 -10.13 -8.45
N SER A 278 -1.00 -10.49 -8.90
CA SER A 278 -0.64 -11.87 -9.25
C SER A 278 0.45 -12.38 -8.32
N LEU A 279 0.12 -13.42 -7.56
CA LEU A 279 0.94 -13.99 -6.49
C LEU A 279 1.06 -15.50 -6.70
N PRO A 280 2.06 -15.98 -7.46
CA PRO A 280 2.21 -17.40 -7.80
C PRO A 280 2.48 -18.32 -6.61
N LYS A 281 3.11 -17.82 -5.54
CA LYS A 281 3.52 -18.63 -4.39
C LYS A 281 3.02 -18.02 -3.08
N CYS A 282 1.86 -18.49 -2.64
CA CYS A 282 1.30 -18.17 -1.33
C CYS A 282 1.27 -19.41 -0.43
N VAL A 283 1.49 -19.21 0.86
CA VAL A 283 1.35 -20.24 1.91
C VAL A 283 0.34 -19.79 2.96
N VAL A 284 -0.35 -20.75 3.60
CA VAL A 284 -1.33 -20.42 4.64
C VAL A 284 -0.63 -20.24 5.97
N LYS A 285 -0.57 -19.00 6.45
CA LYS A 285 0.00 -18.66 7.76
C LYS A 285 -0.98 -18.96 8.89
N GLU A 286 -2.22 -18.50 8.75
CA GLU A 286 -3.25 -18.66 9.77
C GLU A 286 -4.60 -19.01 9.17
N ASN A 287 -5.33 -19.91 9.84
CA ASN A 287 -6.69 -20.27 9.45
C ASN A 287 -7.60 -20.54 10.66
N PRO A 288 -7.80 -19.57 11.57
CA PRO A 288 -8.60 -19.76 12.78
C PRO A 288 -10.06 -20.08 12.43
N ALA A 289 -10.47 -21.33 12.65
CA ALA A 289 -11.86 -21.78 12.49
C ALA A 289 -12.60 -21.78 13.84
N SER A 290 -12.85 -20.61 14.43
CA SER A 290 -13.61 -20.54 15.67
C SER A 290 -15.11 -20.74 15.41
N VAL A 291 -15.59 -21.99 15.49
CA VAL A 291 -17.03 -22.29 15.50
C VAL A 291 -17.53 -22.24 16.95
N SER A 292 -17.61 -21.04 17.54
CA SER A 292 -17.96 -20.92 18.97
C SER A 292 -19.40 -20.51 19.26
N ARG A 293 -20.23 -20.13 18.26
CA ARG A 293 -21.65 -19.75 18.44
C ARG A 293 -22.49 -20.01 17.19
N ARG A 294 -23.82 -19.87 17.27
CA ARG A 294 -24.78 -19.89 16.13
C ARG A 294 -24.64 -18.67 15.19
N ASP A 295 -23.46 -18.06 15.15
CA ASP A 295 -23.18 -16.91 14.32
C ASP A 295 -22.84 -17.34 12.89
N ARG A 296 -22.86 -16.37 11.98
CA ARG A 296 -22.53 -16.58 10.58
C ARG A 296 -21.12 -17.18 10.46
N LEU A 297 -21.00 -18.34 9.79
CA LEU A 297 -19.74 -19.05 9.57
C LEU A 297 -18.87 -18.32 8.52
N THR A 298 -18.17 -17.27 8.95
CA THR A 298 -17.07 -16.64 8.23
C THR A 298 -15.74 -17.07 8.85
N GLN A 299 -14.77 -17.44 8.03
CA GLN A 299 -13.43 -17.81 8.46
C GLN A 299 -12.40 -16.85 7.87
N ARG A 300 -11.51 -16.34 8.72
CA ARG A 300 -10.37 -15.55 8.30
C ARG A 300 -9.26 -16.49 7.84
N LEU A 301 -8.76 -16.27 6.63
CA LEU A 301 -7.61 -16.95 6.06
C LEU A 301 -6.51 -15.91 5.85
N VAL A 302 -5.35 -16.12 6.47
CA VAL A 302 -4.18 -15.25 6.30
C VAL A 302 -3.12 -16.01 5.52
N LEU A 303 -2.68 -15.41 4.43
CA LEU A 303 -1.70 -15.93 3.51
C LEU A 303 -0.43 -15.07 3.55
N GLU A 304 0.69 -15.74 3.53
CA GLU A 304 2.01 -15.13 3.38
C GLU A 304 2.50 -15.40 1.96
N VAL A 305 2.94 -14.35 1.28
CA VAL A 305 3.48 -14.45 -0.07
C VAL A 305 4.98 -14.73 0.04
N LEU A 306 5.43 -15.78 -0.64
CA LEU A 306 6.85 -16.13 -0.72
C LEU A 306 7.52 -15.40 -1.88
N ASP A 307 8.84 -15.25 -1.77
CA ASP A 307 9.64 -14.66 -2.83
C ASP A 307 9.53 -15.44 -4.15
N ASP A 308 9.20 -14.71 -5.22
CA ASP A 308 9.07 -15.21 -6.59
C ASP A 308 9.21 -14.05 -7.58
N ASP A 309 10.00 -14.25 -8.63
CA ASP A 309 10.22 -13.25 -9.69
C ASP A 309 8.92 -12.84 -10.41
N ASN A 310 7.85 -13.64 -10.31
CA ASN A 310 6.56 -13.34 -10.92
C ASN A 310 5.55 -12.72 -9.95
N ASN A 311 5.94 -12.39 -8.71
CA ASN A 311 5.14 -11.56 -7.83
C ASN A 311 5.00 -10.16 -8.43
N LYS A 312 3.82 -9.83 -8.94
CA LYS A 312 3.60 -8.57 -9.64
C LYS A 312 2.21 -8.00 -9.45
N ILE A 313 2.14 -6.68 -9.55
CA ILE A 313 0.88 -5.93 -9.63
C ILE A 313 0.83 -5.26 -11.00
N THR A 314 -0.27 -5.47 -11.72
CA THR A 314 -0.47 -4.90 -13.06
C THR A 314 -1.62 -3.91 -13.04
N LEU A 315 -1.39 -2.68 -13.48
CA LEU A 315 -2.41 -1.65 -13.64
C LEU A 315 -2.62 -1.34 -15.12
N TYR A 316 -3.87 -1.37 -15.56
CA TYR A 316 -4.28 -0.94 -16.89
C TYR A 316 -5.02 0.38 -16.82
N ASN A 317 -4.46 1.42 -17.44
CA ASN A 317 -5.10 2.74 -17.48
C ASN A 317 -4.65 3.57 -18.70
N LYS A 318 -4.96 4.87 -18.70
CA LYS A 318 -4.61 5.81 -19.79
C LYS A 318 -3.39 6.69 -19.48
N ASP A 319 -2.81 6.56 -18.30
CA ASP A 319 -1.62 7.34 -17.94
C ASP A 319 -0.43 6.70 -18.66
N SER A 320 0.38 7.49 -19.37
CA SER A 320 1.48 6.94 -20.17
C SER A 320 2.74 6.62 -19.34
N ALA A 321 2.78 7.04 -18.08
CA ALA A 321 3.90 6.82 -17.17
C ALA A 321 3.47 7.02 -15.71
N TYR A 322 4.27 6.45 -14.81
CA TYR A 322 4.22 6.66 -13.36
C TYR A 322 5.60 6.95 -12.82
#